data_AF-A0A5D2LBQ6-F1
#
_entry.id   AF-A0A5D2LBQ6-F1
#
_cell.length_a   1.000
_cell.length_b   1.000
_cell.length_c   1.000
_cell.angle_alpha   90.00
_cell.angle_beta   90.00
_cell.angle_gamma   90.00
#
_symmetry.space_group_name_H-M   'P 1'
#
loop_
_entity.id
_entity.type
_entity.pdbx_description
1 polymer ?
#
loop_
_entity_poly.entity_id
_entity_poly.type
_entity_poly.pdbx_seq_one_letter_code
_entity_poly.pdbx_strand_id
1 'polypeptide(L)'
;MAVPQMVYGVPMISFAGDGFCLPYPLDLIVNRKQHGLSNIHYQVSDGKGNLYLLADGSYTTLFRKRVLRNSAGFPILTIREKAITGKKWMVHRGESSEKSQLLFTVQRSRFQPMKTRLEVFLVGNIDKDISNFTVVGSNYPSQYIRVYKGDTILAEGQKESFRVSIPSGVDYAFIAALIIILVECE
;
A
#
# COMPACT_ATOMS: atom_id res chain seq x y z
N MET A 1 15.56 4.27 -28.68
CA MET A 1 15.05 3.52 -27.51
C MET A 1 13.54 3.51 -27.63
N ALA A 2 12.92 2.35 -27.84
CA ALA A 2 11.48 2.27 -27.97
C ALA A 2 10.83 2.50 -26.60
N VAL A 3 9.93 3.49 -26.52
CA VAL A 3 9.07 3.67 -25.35
C VAL A 3 8.18 2.41 -25.28
N PRO A 4 8.17 1.65 -24.17
CA PRO A 4 7.31 0.50 -24.05
C PRO A 4 5.87 0.96 -24.23
N GLN A 5 5.20 0.50 -25.28
CA GLN A 5 3.80 0.80 -25.51
C GLN A 5 2.98 0.13 -24.41
N MET A 6 2.13 0.90 -23.75
CA MET A 6 1.11 0.39 -22.84
C MET A 6 0.31 -0.72 -23.56
N VAL A 7 -0.01 -1.81 -22.87
CA VAL A 7 -1.00 -2.78 -23.35
C VAL A 7 -2.34 -2.04 -23.43
N TYR A 8 -2.71 -1.62 -24.63
CA TYR A 8 -3.94 -0.87 -24.90
C TYR A 8 -5.16 -1.65 -24.37
N GLY A 9 -5.91 -1.05 -23.44
CA GLY A 9 -7.22 -1.56 -23.00
C GLY A 9 -7.37 -1.89 -21.51
N VAL A 10 -6.29 -1.89 -20.71
CA VAL A 10 -6.40 -2.06 -19.25
C VAL A 10 -6.53 -0.69 -18.58
N PRO A 11 -7.62 -0.40 -17.84
CA PRO A 11 -7.77 0.88 -17.16
C PRO A 11 -6.65 1.06 -16.12
N MET A 12 -5.89 2.14 -16.24
CA MET A 12 -4.87 2.51 -15.26
C MET A 12 -5.52 2.76 -13.90
N ILE A 13 -4.89 2.24 -12.84
CA ILE A 13 -5.30 2.48 -11.46
C ILE A 13 -4.20 3.31 -10.84
N SER A 14 -4.38 4.64 -10.84
CA SER A 14 -3.38 5.65 -10.46
C SER A 14 -3.88 6.45 -9.25
N PHE A 15 -3.10 6.50 -8.18
CA PHE A 15 -3.43 7.23 -6.94
C PHE A 15 -2.33 8.22 -6.55
N ALA A 16 -1.09 7.75 -6.49
CA ALA A 16 0.10 8.56 -6.31
C ALA A 16 0.38 9.43 -7.54
N GLY A 17 0.04 8.93 -8.74
CA GLY A 17 0.17 9.61 -10.03
C GLY A 17 0.71 8.66 -11.10
N ASP A 18 0.60 9.05 -12.37
CA ASP A 18 0.86 8.13 -13.49
C ASP A 18 2.31 7.67 -13.58
N GLY A 19 3.26 8.44 -13.03
CA GLY A 19 4.66 8.03 -12.92
C GLY A 19 4.91 6.85 -11.97
N PHE A 20 3.89 6.41 -11.22
CA PHE A 20 3.92 5.23 -10.36
C PHE A 20 3.25 4.00 -11.01
N CYS A 21 2.84 4.11 -12.27
CA CYS A 21 2.29 3.00 -13.04
C CYS A 21 3.30 2.59 -14.12
N LEU A 22 3.76 1.34 -14.07
CA LEU A 22 4.72 0.83 -15.07
C LEU A 22 3.98 0.11 -16.21
N PRO A 23 4.48 0.19 -17.45
CA PRO A 23 3.89 -0.51 -18.60
C PRO A 23 4.19 -2.01 -18.60
N TYR A 24 4.88 -2.53 -17.59
CA TYR A 24 5.23 -3.93 -17.40
C TYR A 24 4.96 -4.37 -15.95
N PRO A 25 4.78 -5.68 -15.70
CA PRO A 25 4.65 -6.20 -14.36
C PRO A 25 5.88 -5.94 -13.49
N LEU A 26 5.65 -5.74 -12.19
CA LEU A 26 6.69 -5.40 -11.21
C LEU A 26 6.55 -6.27 -9.96
N ASP A 27 7.63 -6.94 -9.59
CA ASP A 27 7.73 -7.61 -8.29
C ASP A 27 8.41 -6.70 -7.28
N LEU A 28 7.73 -6.41 -6.17
CA LEU A 28 8.24 -5.61 -5.06
C LEU A 28 8.34 -6.41 -3.78
N ILE A 29 9.31 -6.05 -2.95
CA ILE A 29 9.56 -6.60 -1.62
C ILE A 29 9.50 -5.45 -0.64
N VAL A 30 8.64 -5.56 0.38
CA VAL A 30 8.50 -4.55 1.44
C VAL A 30 9.28 -5.00 2.67
N ASN A 31 10.46 -4.41 2.88
CA ASN A 31 11.33 -4.74 4.00
C ASN A 31 11.12 -3.75 5.14
N ARG A 32 10.75 -4.26 6.32
CA ARG A 32 10.68 -3.47 7.56
C ARG A 32 12.04 -3.50 8.27
N LYS A 33 12.61 -2.32 8.49
CA LYS A 33 13.80 -2.10 9.32
C LYS A 33 13.43 -1.27 10.53
N GLN A 34 13.78 -1.75 11.72
CA GLN A 34 13.63 -0.98 12.95
C GLN A 34 14.96 -0.29 13.26
N HIS A 35 14.94 1.03 13.48
CA HIS A 35 16.12 1.79 13.85
C HIS A 35 15.92 2.42 15.24
N GLY A 36 16.66 1.95 16.24
CA GLY A 36 16.47 2.36 17.63
C GLY A 36 15.16 1.84 18.25
N LEU A 37 14.64 2.57 19.25
CA LEU A 37 13.52 2.12 20.08
C LEU A 37 12.13 2.35 19.46
N SER A 38 11.96 3.33 18.57
CA SER A 38 10.63 3.76 18.10
C SER A 38 10.50 4.13 16.63
N ASN A 39 11.61 4.24 15.90
CA ASN A 39 11.59 4.62 14.49
C ASN A 39 11.54 3.37 13.62
N ILE A 40 10.57 3.36 12.70
CA ILE A 40 10.45 2.34 11.68
C ILE A 40 10.73 2.95 10.33
N HIS A 41 11.53 2.21 9.58
CA HIS A 41 11.85 2.48 8.20
C HIS A 41 11.39 1.30 7.36
N TYR A 42 10.66 1.57 6.28
CA TYR A 42 10.35 0.58 5.26
C TYR A 42 11.14 0.89 4.00
N GLN A 43 11.69 -0.16 3.40
CA GLN A 43 12.34 -0.10 2.11
C GLN A 43 11.56 -0.97 1.13
N VAL A 44 11.11 -0.37 0.03
CA VAL A 44 10.38 -1.07 -1.03
C VAL A 44 11.30 -1.19 -2.24
N SER A 45 11.72 -2.41 -2.54
CA SER A 45 12.69 -2.71 -3.59
C SER A 45 12.23 -3.86 -4.47
N ASP A 46 12.76 -3.97 -5.68
CA ASP A 46 12.53 -5.16 -6.51
C ASP A 46 13.40 -6.35 -6.05
N GLY A 47 13.24 -7.49 -6.73
CA GLY A 47 14.03 -8.71 -6.46
C GLY A 47 15.54 -8.58 -6.73
N LYS A 48 15.99 -7.50 -7.40
CA LYS A 48 17.41 -7.20 -7.64
C LYS A 48 17.96 -6.20 -6.63
N GLY A 49 17.13 -5.67 -5.73
CA GLY A 49 17.50 -4.68 -4.72
C GLY A 49 17.41 -3.23 -5.21
N ASN A 50 16.85 -2.97 -6.39
CA ASN A 50 16.65 -1.60 -6.84
C ASN A 50 15.58 -0.93 -5.98
N LEU A 51 15.88 0.26 -5.46
CA LEU A 51 15.00 1.00 -4.58
C LEU A 51 13.92 1.75 -5.35
N TYR A 52 12.65 1.52 -5.00
CA TYR A 52 11.51 2.24 -5.56
C TYR A 52 10.96 3.27 -4.56
N LEU A 53 10.72 2.85 -3.32
CA LEU A 53 10.12 3.69 -2.29
C LEU A 53 10.77 3.49 -0.93
N LEU A 54 10.73 4.54 -0.14
CA LEU A 54 11.06 4.54 1.29
C LEU A 54 9.83 4.94 2.08
N ALA A 55 9.61 4.36 3.26
CA ALA A 55 8.59 4.87 4.16
C ALA A 55 9.15 5.08 5.56
N ASP A 56 9.09 6.32 6.04
CA ASP A 56 9.65 6.70 7.33
C ASP A 56 8.55 7.09 8.30
N GLY A 57 8.72 6.71 9.56
CA GLY A 57 7.93 7.28 10.64
C GLY A 57 8.27 6.76 12.01
N SER A 58 7.66 7.37 13.02
CA SER A 58 7.85 7.01 14.42
C SER A 58 6.53 6.58 15.06
N TYR A 59 6.59 5.56 15.91
CA TYR A 59 5.44 5.15 16.72
C TYR A 59 5.10 6.14 17.84
N THR A 60 5.99 7.08 18.17
CA THR A 60 5.76 8.10 19.22
C THR A 60 4.87 9.25 18.77
N THR A 61 4.59 9.36 17.46
CA THR A 61 3.63 10.35 16.96
C THR A 61 2.21 9.94 17.36
N LEU A 62 1.38 10.89 17.80
CA LEU A 62 -0.01 10.70 18.29
C LEU A 62 -0.93 9.86 17.37
N PHE A 63 -0.53 9.61 16.12
CA PHE A 63 -1.35 8.97 15.09
C PHE A 63 -0.56 7.98 14.21
N ARG A 64 0.59 7.48 14.69
CA ARG A 64 1.50 6.57 13.94
C ARG A 64 1.58 6.95 12.44
N LYS A 65 2.26 8.06 12.15
CA LYS A 65 2.43 8.57 10.78
C LYS A 65 3.52 7.79 10.04
N ARG A 66 3.31 7.48 8.76
CA ARG A 66 4.34 7.04 7.80
C ARG A 66 4.31 7.94 6.56
N VAL A 67 5.46 8.44 6.15
CA VAL A 67 5.61 9.19 4.89
C VAL A 67 6.31 8.32 3.88
N LEU A 68 5.63 7.96 2.81
CA LEU A 68 6.21 7.27 1.66
C LEU A 68 6.87 8.31 0.76
N ARG A 69 8.13 8.06 0.42
CA ARG A 69 8.98 8.89 -0.45
C ARG A 69 9.46 8.06 -1.65
N ASN A 70 9.68 8.72 -2.78
CA ASN A 70 10.36 8.06 -3.91
C ASN A 70 11.86 7.90 -3.62
N SER A 71 12.57 7.22 -4.53
CA SER A 71 14.03 7.05 -4.47
C SER A 71 14.82 8.37 -4.43
N ALA A 72 14.23 9.48 -4.89
CA ALA A 72 14.81 10.82 -4.81
C ALA A 72 14.47 11.58 -3.51
N GLY A 73 13.70 10.97 -2.59
CA GLY A 73 13.36 11.54 -1.29
C GLY A 73 12.11 12.44 -1.26
N PHE A 74 11.42 12.63 -2.39
CA PHE A 74 10.20 13.43 -2.45
C PHE A 74 9.02 12.67 -1.83
N PRO A 75 8.21 13.30 -0.97
CA PRO A 75 7.05 12.66 -0.36
C PRO A 75 5.93 12.47 -1.38
N ILE A 76 5.40 11.24 -1.44
CA ILE A 76 4.37 10.84 -2.41
C ILE A 76 3.04 10.59 -1.72
N LEU A 77 3.07 9.86 -0.60
CA LEU A 77 1.89 9.49 0.18
C LEU A 77 2.19 9.62 1.67
N THR A 78 1.19 9.97 2.45
CA THR A 78 1.25 9.93 3.91
C THR A 78 0.17 9.02 4.44
N ILE A 79 0.57 7.95 5.11
CA ILE A 79 -0.29 7.05 5.86
C ILE A 79 -0.38 7.58 7.29
N ARG A 80 -1.60 7.73 7.80
CA ARG A 80 -1.85 8.14 9.18
C ARG A 80 -2.91 7.25 9.78
N GLU A 81 -2.64 6.72 10.96
CA GLU A 81 -3.66 6.03 11.74
C GLU A 81 -4.67 7.04 12.31
N LYS A 82 -5.97 6.81 12.14
CA LYS A 82 -7.01 7.75 12.58
C LYS A 82 -7.06 7.88 14.11
N ALA A 83 -6.82 6.78 14.81
CA ALA A 83 -6.69 6.67 16.26
C ALA A 83 -5.81 5.46 16.56
N ILE A 84 -4.97 5.51 17.60
CA ILE A 84 -4.03 4.44 18.00
C ILE A 84 -4.79 3.18 18.46
N THR A 85 -5.39 2.47 17.51
CA THR A 85 -6.38 1.41 17.73
C THR A 85 -6.06 0.16 16.91
N GLY A 86 -5.18 0.27 15.92
CA GLY A 86 -4.85 -0.72 14.92
C GLY A 86 -5.99 -1.03 13.95
N LYS A 87 -6.91 -0.07 13.71
CA LYS A 87 -8.17 -0.35 12.98
C LYS A 87 -8.42 0.51 11.75
N LYS A 88 -7.95 1.76 11.71
CA LYS A 88 -8.30 2.66 10.61
C LYS A 88 -7.15 3.59 10.26
N TRP A 89 -6.87 3.71 8.97
CA TRP A 89 -5.84 4.56 8.40
C TRP A 89 -6.44 5.47 7.33
N MET A 90 -5.79 6.62 7.15
CA MET A 90 -6.08 7.59 6.10
C MET A 90 -4.81 7.79 5.29
N VAL A 91 -4.93 7.72 3.97
CA VAL A 91 -3.80 7.92 3.06
C VAL A 91 -4.01 9.20 2.27
N HIS A 92 -3.09 10.13 2.44
CA HIS A 92 -3.12 11.44 1.80
C HIS A 92 -2.02 11.55 0.75
N ARG A 93 -2.21 12.46 -0.21
CA ARG A 93 -1.19 12.83 -1.18
C ARG A 93 -0.08 13.65 -0.53
N GLY A 94 1.16 13.39 -0.95
CA GLY A 94 2.37 14.06 -0.47
C GLY A 94 2.54 13.92 1.05
N GLU A 95 3.04 14.99 1.67
CA GLU A 95 3.17 15.09 3.13
C GLU A 95 1.96 15.80 3.79
N SER A 96 0.79 15.77 3.15
CA SER A 96 -0.39 16.48 3.65
C SER A 96 -1.16 15.70 4.73
N SER A 97 -1.99 16.44 5.47
CA SER A 97 -3.05 15.88 6.31
C SER A 97 -4.39 16.59 6.14
N GLU A 98 -4.51 17.38 5.08
CA GLU A 98 -5.74 18.07 4.73
C GLU A 98 -6.75 17.11 4.11
N LYS A 99 -8.04 17.31 4.41
CA LYS A 99 -9.12 16.50 3.81
C LYS A 99 -9.15 16.56 2.28
N SER A 100 -8.74 17.69 1.70
CA SER A 100 -8.62 17.93 0.25
C SER A 100 -7.61 17.00 -0.42
N GLN A 101 -6.60 16.55 0.34
CA GLN A 101 -5.52 15.68 -0.14
C GLN A 101 -5.75 14.21 0.22
N LEU A 102 -6.88 13.86 0.85
CA LEU A 102 -7.22 12.48 1.15
C LEU A 102 -7.47 11.73 -0.15
N LEU A 103 -6.84 10.56 -0.33
CA LEU A 103 -7.03 9.71 -1.50
C LEU A 103 -7.96 8.55 -1.18
N PHE A 104 -7.70 7.88 -0.06
CA PHE A 104 -8.51 6.75 0.40
C PHE A 104 -8.33 6.51 1.90
N THR A 105 -9.28 5.78 2.46
CA THR A 105 -9.21 5.28 3.83
C THR A 105 -9.12 3.76 3.83
N VAL A 106 -8.39 3.22 4.78
CA VAL A 106 -8.23 1.77 4.96
C VAL A 106 -8.78 1.41 6.32
N GLN A 107 -9.62 0.39 6.38
CA GLN A 107 -10.22 -0.09 7.61
C GLN A 107 -9.97 -1.58 7.75
N ARG A 108 -9.49 -2.00 8.91
CA ARG A 108 -9.39 -3.42 9.25
C ARG A 108 -10.80 -3.96 9.51
N SER A 109 -11.16 -5.05 8.86
CA SER A 109 -12.42 -5.74 9.14
C SER A 109 -12.41 -6.35 10.54
N ARG A 110 -13.54 -6.91 10.98
CA ARG A 110 -13.58 -7.70 12.22
C ARG A 110 -12.47 -8.76 12.22
N PHE A 111 -11.90 -8.96 13.40
CA PHE A 111 -10.81 -9.91 13.62
C PHE A 111 -11.24 -11.30 13.19
N GLN A 112 -10.51 -11.88 12.24
CA GLN A 112 -10.65 -13.26 11.82
C GLN A 112 -9.38 -14.02 12.22
N PRO A 113 -9.48 -15.19 12.87
CA PRO A 113 -8.32 -16.01 13.16
C PRO A 113 -7.54 -16.32 11.88
N MET A 114 -6.22 -16.18 11.91
CA MET A 114 -5.29 -16.50 10.82
C MET A 114 -5.47 -15.71 9.50
N LYS A 115 -6.38 -14.74 9.43
CA LYS A 115 -6.60 -13.88 8.25
C LYS A 115 -6.78 -12.43 8.65
N THR A 116 -5.94 -11.56 8.12
CA THR A 116 -6.11 -10.11 8.20
C THR A 116 -6.79 -9.66 6.92
N ARG A 117 -7.92 -8.96 7.05
CA ARG A 117 -8.63 -8.35 5.92
C ARG A 117 -8.74 -6.84 6.12
N LEU A 118 -8.35 -6.09 5.10
CA LEU A 118 -8.45 -4.63 5.05
C LEU A 118 -9.40 -4.23 3.92
N GLU A 119 -10.25 -3.27 4.20
CA GLU A 119 -11.22 -2.69 3.29
C GLU A 119 -10.78 -1.27 2.94
N VAL A 120 -10.68 -0.99 1.65
CA VAL A 120 -10.20 0.29 1.13
C VAL A 120 -11.36 1.06 0.51
N PHE A 121 -11.57 2.28 0.97
CA PHE A 121 -12.65 3.16 0.53
C PHE A 121 -12.07 4.43 -0.07
N LEU A 122 -12.39 4.70 -1.34
CA LEU A 122 -11.96 5.90 -2.05
C LEU A 122 -12.76 7.12 -1.59
N VAL A 123 -12.17 8.32 -1.76
CA VAL A 123 -12.92 9.56 -1.58
C VAL A 123 -14.03 9.65 -2.63
N GLY A 124 -15.25 9.96 -2.18
CA GLY A 124 -16.42 10.04 -3.06
C GLY A 124 -17.11 8.69 -3.31
N ASN A 125 -16.75 7.62 -2.60
CA ASN A 125 -17.48 6.36 -2.67
C ASN A 125 -18.95 6.57 -2.27
N ILE A 126 -19.87 6.28 -3.19
CA ILE A 126 -21.31 6.53 -3.05
C ILE A 126 -21.91 5.57 -2.03
N ASP A 127 -21.47 4.31 -2.08
CA ASP A 127 -21.84 3.27 -1.14
C ASP A 127 -20.76 3.15 -0.06
N LYS A 128 -21.08 3.57 1.16
CA LYS A 128 -20.12 3.55 2.28
C LYS A 128 -19.93 2.15 2.87
N ASP A 129 -20.78 1.20 2.50
CA ASP A 129 -20.75 -0.17 3.02
C ASP A 129 -19.99 -1.13 2.09
N ILE A 130 -19.82 -0.76 0.81
CA ILE A 130 -19.04 -1.54 -0.17
C ILE A 130 -17.65 -0.93 -0.36
N SER A 131 -16.61 -1.71 -0.06
CA SER A 131 -15.21 -1.29 -0.28
C SER A 131 -14.85 -1.33 -1.77
N ASN A 132 -14.04 -0.38 -2.22
CA ASN A 132 -13.57 -0.34 -3.61
C ASN A 132 -12.44 -1.35 -3.86
N PHE A 133 -11.62 -1.59 -2.84
CA PHE A 133 -10.58 -2.62 -2.85
C PHE A 133 -10.58 -3.42 -1.55
N THR A 134 -10.09 -4.65 -1.63
CA THR A 134 -9.90 -5.52 -0.46
C THR A 134 -8.48 -6.04 -0.44
N VAL A 135 -7.83 -5.97 0.72
CA VAL A 135 -6.52 -6.60 0.96
C VAL A 135 -6.70 -7.77 1.90
N VAL A 136 -6.14 -8.93 1.54
CA VAL A 136 -6.19 -10.13 2.36
C VAL A 136 -4.77 -10.61 2.61
N GLY A 137 -4.38 -10.69 3.88
CA GLY A 137 -3.18 -11.37 4.35
C GLY A 137 -3.56 -12.63 5.10
N SER A 138 -3.19 -13.80 4.59
CA SER A 138 -3.50 -15.10 5.19
C SER A 138 -2.26 -15.71 5.83
N ASN A 139 -2.40 -16.27 7.04
CA ASN A 139 -1.35 -17.01 7.75
C ASN A 139 -1.47 -18.53 7.56
N TYR A 140 -2.67 -19.04 7.30
CA TYR A 140 -2.96 -20.48 7.20
C TYR A 140 -4.15 -20.74 6.23
N PRO A 141 -4.16 -21.83 5.44
CA PRO A 141 -3.16 -22.91 5.32
C PRO A 141 -1.93 -22.53 4.47
N SER A 142 -2.00 -21.44 3.71
CA SER A 142 -0.92 -20.90 2.90
C SER A 142 -0.69 -19.42 3.23
N GLN A 143 0.56 -19.00 3.30
CA GLN A 143 0.96 -17.62 3.58
C GLN A 143 0.96 -16.76 2.32
N TYR A 144 -0.11 -15.98 2.11
CA TYR A 144 -0.24 -15.11 0.93
C TYR A 144 -0.73 -13.72 1.28
N ILE A 145 -0.46 -12.80 0.36
CA ILE A 145 -1.07 -11.47 0.31
C ILE A 145 -1.77 -11.31 -1.02
N ARG A 146 -2.99 -10.77 -1.03
CA ARG A 146 -3.72 -10.43 -2.24
C ARG A 146 -4.43 -9.09 -2.10
N VAL A 147 -4.39 -8.30 -3.15
CA VAL A 147 -5.13 -7.05 -3.30
C VAL A 147 -6.15 -7.23 -4.41
N TYR A 148 -7.41 -6.92 -4.13
CA TYR A 148 -8.55 -7.15 -5.00
C TYR A 148 -9.26 -5.85 -5.36
N LYS A 149 -9.79 -5.78 -6.57
CA LYS A 149 -10.83 -4.83 -7.00
C LYS A 149 -12.03 -5.64 -7.48
N GLY A 150 -13.08 -5.72 -6.66
CA GLY A 150 -14.12 -6.73 -6.85
C GLY A 150 -13.50 -8.14 -6.83
N ASP A 151 -13.74 -8.92 -7.88
CA ASP A 151 -13.20 -10.28 -8.03
C ASP A 151 -11.83 -10.32 -8.75
N THR A 152 -11.33 -9.18 -9.22
CA THR A 152 -10.05 -9.10 -9.94
C THR A 152 -8.88 -8.91 -8.98
N ILE A 153 -7.84 -9.73 -9.12
CA ILE A 153 -6.58 -9.58 -8.38
C ILE A 153 -5.74 -8.48 -9.03
N LEU A 154 -5.40 -7.45 -8.26
CA LEU A 154 -4.52 -6.34 -8.66
C LEU A 154 -3.09 -6.48 -8.19
N ALA A 155 -2.85 -7.30 -7.16
CA ALA A 155 -1.52 -7.70 -6.75
C ALA A 155 -1.64 -8.98 -5.93
N GLU A 156 -0.67 -9.87 -6.05
CA GLU A 156 -0.59 -11.04 -5.19
C GLU A 156 0.84 -11.40 -4.84
N GLY A 157 1.01 -12.14 -3.75
CA GLY A 157 2.34 -12.34 -3.21
C GLY A 157 2.43 -13.29 -2.04
N GLN A 158 3.65 -13.42 -1.56
CA GLN A 158 4.00 -14.21 -0.40
C GLN A 158 4.05 -13.32 0.83
N LYS A 159 3.38 -13.77 1.88
CA LYS A 159 3.29 -12.99 3.12
C LYS A 159 4.59 -13.01 3.91
N GLU A 160 5.25 -14.16 3.99
CA GLU A 160 6.48 -14.36 4.76
C GLU A 160 7.58 -13.36 4.38
N SER A 161 7.76 -13.14 3.08
CA SER A 161 8.76 -12.24 2.51
C SER A 161 8.21 -10.85 2.19
N PHE A 162 6.91 -10.60 2.41
CA PHE A 162 6.20 -9.42 1.92
C PHE A 162 6.51 -9.07 0.46
N ARG A 163 6.70 -10.11 -0.37
CA ARG A 163 6.93 -9.98 -1.81
C ARG A 163 5.60 -10.01 -2.53
N VAL A 164 5.32 -9.01 -3.37
CA VAL A 164 4.10 -8.89 -4.16
C VAL A 164 4.43 -8.64 -5.63
N SER A 165 3.70 -9.32 -6.51
CA SER A 165 3.70 -9.11 -7.94
C SER A 165 2.56 -8.18 -8.32
N ILE A 166 2.85 -7.16 -9.11
CA ILE A 166 1.95 -6.09 -9.50
C ILE A 166 1.87 -6.09 -11.03
N PRO A 167 0.67 -6.24 -11.62
CA PRO A 167 0.47 -6.15 -13.06
C PRO A 167 0.81 -4.76 -13.61
N SER A 168 1.07 -4.69 -14.92
CA SER A 168 1.24 -3.42 -15.63
C SER A 168 0.04 -2.48 -15.45
N GLY A 169 0.28 -1.18 -15.33
CA GLY A 169 -0.76 -0.15 -15.24
C GLY A 169 -1.38 0.03 -13.85
N VAL A 170 -0.97 -0.76 -12.85
CA VAL A 170 -1.35 -0.58 -11.44
C VAL A 170 -0.29 0.25 -10.72
N ASP A 171 -0.73 1.22 -9.94
CA ASP A 171 0.13 2.08 -9.13
C ASP A 171 0.86 1.30 -8.03
N TYR A 172 2.19 1.19 -8.15
CA TYR A 172 2.99 0.42 -7.20
C TYR A 172 3.15 1.12 -5.83
N ALA A 173 3.01 2.45 -5.76
CA ALA A 173 3.04 3.18 -4.50
C ALA A 173 1.75 2.99 -3.71
N PHE A 174 0.62 2.89 -4.40
CA PHE A 174 -0.65 2.48 -3.80
C PHE A 174 -0.56 1.07 -3.21
N ILE A 175 -0.08 0.09 -3.99
CA ILE A 175 0.07 -1.28 -3.49
C ILE A 175 1.04 -1.31 -2.30
N ALA A 176 2.21 -0.66 -2.40
CA ALA A 176 3.17 -0.60 -1.31
C ALA A 176 2.57 -0.01 -0.01
N ALA A 177 1.76 1.05 -0.11
CA ALA A 177 1.08 1.63 1.04
C ALA A 177 0.12 0.64 1.72
N LEU A 178 -0.62 -0.15 0.94
CA LEU A 178 -1.52 -1.18 1.45
C LEU A 178 -0.76 -2.31 2.16
N ILE A 179 0.38 -2.74 1.60
CA ILE A 179 1.24 -3.76 2.23
C ILE A 179 1.84 -3.24 3.54
N ILE A 180 2.29 -1.99 3.59
CA ILE A 180 2.79 -1.38 4.83
C ILE A 180 1.68 -1.36 5.90
N ILE A 181 0.45 -0.96 5.55
CA ILE A 181 -0.67 -0.98 6.49
C ILE A 181 -0.97 -2.40 6.97
N LEU A 182 -0.91 -3.39 6.07
CA LEU A 182 -1.09 -4.80 6.43
C LEU A 182 -0.03 -5.26 7.44
N VAL A 183 1.25 -4.92 7.22
CA VAL A 183 2.36 -5.22 8.14
C VAL A 183 2.14 -4.56 9.51
N GLU A 184 1.60 -3.34 9.55
CA GLU A 184 1.34 -2.63 10.82
C GLU A 184 0.10 -3.11 11.58
N CYS A 185 -0.77 -3.90 10.93
CA CYS A 185 -1.94 -4.52 11.57
C CYS A 185 -1.60 -5.78 12.37
N GLU A 186 -0.41 -6.34 12.15
CA GLU A 186 0.05 -7.64 12.66
C GLU A 186 1.03 -7.46 13.81
#